data_AF-A0A6B1G3E1-F1
#
_entry.id   AF-A0A6B1G3E1-F1
#
_cell.length_a   1.000
_cell.length_b   1.000
_cell.length_c   1.000
_cell.angle_alpha   90.00
_cell.angle_beta   90.00
_cell.angle_gamma   90.00
#
_symmetry.space_group_name_H-M   'P 1'
#
loop_
_entity.id
_entity.type
_entity.pdbx_description
1 polymer ?
#
loop_
_entity_poly.entity_id
_entity_poly.type
_entity_poly.pdbx_seq_one_letter_code
_entity_poly.pdbx_strand_id
1 'polypeptide(L)'
;MAVLFDAAAKTIRQDELCAVVTVLNGDEIGRKLLVRRERVAGGSEPAVTATGSLGDAAMDQAAVARAAEVMEARRTTRVTLPVEDRECELLIDVHVPQERLVIVGAVHIAIPLVSFARELGLYTVVIDARPIFATQDRFGHVDELIRSWPDEALQEMKLNESSYVVTLTHDEKLDTPALICALDRPVGYIGALGSKRTHAKRVTALREAGVSDEQISRIHAPIGLDLGGRSPGEIALAIMAEIVQVRNRVKEAGR
;
A
#
# COMPACT_ATOMS: atom_id res chain seq x y z
N MET A 1 26.03 -2.13 15.10
CA MET A 1 24.79 -1.90 15.87
C MET A 1 24.18 -0.52 15.57
N ALA A 2 24.85 0.61 15.86
CA ALA A 2 24.28 1.95 15.62
C ALA A 2 23.78 2.18 14.17
N VAL A 3 24.59 1.84 13.18
CA VAL A 3 24.25 1.97 11.74
C VAL A 3 22.95 1.23 11.35
N LEU A 4 22.70 0.05 11.94
CA LEU A 4 21.50 -0.75 11.65
C LEU A 4 20.26 -0.05 12.21
N PHE A 5 20.32 0.42 13.46
CA PHE A 5 19.19 1.09 14.09
C PHE A 5 18.88 2.43 13.43
N ASP A 6 19.90 3.19 13.02
CA ASP A 6 19.70 4.43 12.28
C ASP A 6 19.04 4.17 10.92
N ALA A 7 19.47 3.13 10.21
CA ALA A 7 18.87 2.71 8.95
C ALA A 7 17.42 2.25 9.15
N ALA A 8 17.13 1.42 10.16
CA ALA A 8 15.79 0.96 10.47
C ALA A 8 14.87 2.14 10.85
N ALA A 9 15.32 3.03 11.73
CA ALA A 9 14.57 4.22 12.13
C ALA A 9 14.30 5.14 10.93
N LYS A 10 15.28 5.29 10.02
CA LYS A 10 15.11 6.06 8.78
C LYS A 10 14.03 5.43 7.90
N THR A 11 14.09 4.13 7.65
CA THR A 11 13.11 3.39 6.81
C THR A 11 11.70 3.46 7.40
N ILE A 12 11.55 3.30 8.72
CA ILE A 12 10.25 3.43 9.41
C ILE A 12 9.70 4.86 9.25
N ARG A 13 10.53 5.90 9.44
CA ARG A 13 10.11 7.30 9.23
C ARG A 13 9.78 7.61 7.76
N GLN A 14 10.35 6.85 6.84
CA GLN A 14 10.04 6.96 5.42
C GLN A 14 8.76 6.21 5.04
N ASP A 15 8.13 5.49 5.98
CA ASP A 15 6.93 4.67 5.77
C ASP A 15 7.17 3.58 4.72
N GLU A 16 8.33 2.93 4.82
CA GLU A 16 8.79 1.86 3.93
C GLU A 16 8.76 0.50 4.64
N LEU A 17 8.38 -0.54 3.89
CA LEU A 17 8.34 -1.92 4.40
C LEU A 17 9.75 -2.43 4.68
N CYS A 18 9.98 -2.92 5.90
CA CYS A 18 11.23 -3.55 6.29
C CYS A 18 11.04 -4.60 7.38
N ALA A 19 12.06 -5.44 7.57
CA ALA A 19 12.12 -6.39 8.64
C ALA A 19 13.44 -6.30 9.41
N VAL A 20 13.37 -6.39 10.74
CA VAL A 20 14.54 -6.58 11.59
C VAL A 20 14.57 -8.02 12.04
N VAL A 21 15.56 -8.76 11.55
CA VAL A 21 15.82 -10.14 11.97
C VAL A 21 16.69 -10.12 13.22
N THR A 22 16.37 -10.94 14.22
CA THR A 22 17.12 -11.08 15.48
C THR A 22 17.36 -12.55 15.79
N VAL A 23 18.60 -12.93 16.09
CA VAL A 23 18.93 -14.28 16.56
C VAL A 23 18.43 -14.49 17.99
N LEU A 24 17.77 -15.61 18.25
CA LEU A 24 17.15 -15.94 19.55
C LEU A 24 17.87 -17.05 20.32
N ASN A 25 18.82 -17.77 19.72
CA ASN A 25 19.54 -18.88 20.34
C ASN A 25 21.02 -18.92 19.94
N GLY A 26 21.81 -19.72 20.67
CA GLY A 26 23.25 -19.90 20.41
C GLY A 26 24.13 -18.71 20.80
N ASP A 27 25.39 -18.75 20.38
CA ASP A 27 26.41 -17.75 20.76
C ASP A 27 26.18 -16.37 20.14
N GLU A 28 25.41 -16.30 19.04
CA GLU A 28 25.10 -15.08 18.31
C GLU A 28 23.77 -14.43 18.76
N ILE A 29 23.20 -14.85 19.90
CA ILE A 29 21.94 -14.30 20.42
C ILE A 29 21.96 -12.77 20.47
N GLY A 30 20.87 -12.15 19.98
CA GLY A 30 20.71 -10.71 19.94
C GLY A 30 21.40 -10.00 18.77
N ARG A 31 22.18 -10.71 17.93
CA ARG A 31 22.63 -10.18 16.63
C ARG A 31 21.42 -9.85 15.75
N LYS A 32 21.59 -8.82 14.91
CA LYS A 32 20.52 -8.27 14.09
C LYS A 32 20.94 -8.04 12.65
N LEU A 33 19.97 -8.22 11.77
CA LEU A 33 20.06 -7.92 10.34
C LEU A 33 18.81 -7.16 9.92
N LEU A 34 18.98 -5.99 9.32
CA LEU A 34 17.89 -5.24 8.73
C LEU A 34 17.74 -5.66 7.28
N VAL A 35 16.52 -6.01 6.87
CA VAL A 35 16.13 -6.41 5.53
C VAL A 35 15.15 -5.39 4.99
N ARG A 36 15.41 -4.86 3.80
CA ARG A 36 14.62 -3.80 3.15
C ARG A 36 14.35 -4.17 1.71
N ARG A 37 13.20 -3.74 1.20
CA ARG A 37 12.89 -3.82 -0.23
C ARG A 37 13.47 -2.59 -0.92
N GLU A 38 14.35 -2.78 -1.88
CA GLU A 38 14.89 -1.72 -2.72
C GLU A 38 14.09 -1.64 -4.01
N ARG A 39 13.73 -0.41 -4.40
CA ARG A 39 13.03 -0.16 -5.65
C ARG A 39 14.05 -0.15 -6.78
N VAL A 40 14.02 -1.14 -7.65
CA VAL A 40 14.75 -1.08 -8.92
C VAL A 40 13.94 -0.21 -9.89
N ALA A 41 14.55 0.87 -10.37
CA ALA A 41 13.95 1.68 -11.42
C ALA A 41 13.85 0.82 -12.70
N GLY A 42 12.64 0.69 -13.28
CA GLY A 42 12.43 -0.02 -14.54
C GLY A 42 11.75 -1.40 -14.46
N GLY A 43 11.04 -1.73 -13.37
CA GLY A 43 10.14 -2.89 -13.35
C GLY A 43 10.81 -4.26 -13.20
N SER A 44 12.09 -4.30 -12.82
CA SER A 44 12.76 -5.53 -12.39
C SER A 44 12.16 -6.04 -11.07
N GLU A 45 12.35 -7.34 -10.78
CA GLU A 45 11.97 -7.91 -9.48
C GLU A 45 12.53 -7.05 -8.34
N PRO A 46 11.77 -6.86 -7.25
CA PRO A 46 12.21 -6.07 -6.11
C PRO A 46 13.50 -6.66 -5.54
N ALA A 47 14.60 -5.92 -5.61
CA ALA A 47 15.84 -6.31 -4.98
C ALA A 47 15.68 -6.17 -3.46
N VAL A 48 16.14 -7.16 -2.70
CA VAL A 48 16.18 -7.08 -1.24
C VAL A 48 17.58 -6.69 -0.83
N THR A 49 17.70 -5.65 0.00
CA THR A 49 18.96 -5.20 0.56
C THR A 49 19.03 -5.52 2.05
N ALA A 50 20.23 -5.88 2.50
CA ALA A 50 20.48 -6.22 3.90
C ALA A 50 21.51 -5.25 4.51
N THR A 51 21.37 -4.97 5.81
CA THR A 51 22.31 -4.12 6.55
C THR A 51 22.53 -4.71 7.93
N GLY A 52 23.79 -5.00 8.27
CA GLY A 52 24.16 -5.75 9.48
C GLY A 52 24.64 -7.15 9.13
N SER A 53 24.75 -7.99 10.17
CA SER A 53 25.08 -9.41 10.04
C SER A 53 24.65 -10.13 11.31
N LEU A 54 24.17 -11.36 11.13
CA LEU A 54 23.83 -12.32 12.17
C LEU A 54 25.07 -13.10 12.67
N GLY A 55 26.25 -12.82 12.12
CA GLY A 55 27.53 -13.43 12.53
C GLY A 55 28.02 -14.55 11.62
N ASP A 56 27.19 -14.99 10.67
CA ASP A 56 27.52 -16.03 9.70
C ASP A 56 26.87 -15.72 8.34
N ALA A 57 27.62 -15.91 7.25
CA ALA A 57 27.18 -15.52 5.91
C ALA A 57 26.05 -16.41 5.36
N ALA A 58 26.08 -17.71 5.65
CA ALA A 58 25.02 -18.63 5.24
C ALA A 58 23.71 -18.32 6.00
N MET A 59 23.82 -18.02 7.30
CA MET A 59 22.71 -17.55 8.12
C MET A 59 22.16 -16.21 7.62
N ASP A 60 23.02 -15.26 7.26
CA ASP A 60 22.60 -13.97 6.69
C ASP A 60 21.79 -14.17 5.41
N GLN A 61 22.28 -14.99 4.48
CA GLN A 61 21.59 -15.26 3.22
C GLN A 61 20.23 -15.96 3.44
N ALA A 62 20.18 -16.98 4.30
CA ALA A 62 18.95 -17.69 4.62
C ALA A 62 17.93 -16.77 5.32
N ALA A 63 18.40 -15.92 6.24
CA ALA A 63 17.59 -14.94 6.93
C ALA A 63 17.01 -13.88 5.98
N VAL A 64 17.78 -13.39 5.01
CA VAL A 64 17.30 -12.43 4.00
C VAL A 64 16.19 -13.04 3.16
N ALA A 65 16.38 -14.26 2.66
CA ALA A 65 15.38 -14.95 1.86
C ALA A 65 14.07 -15.16 2.66
N ARG A 66 14.17 -15.69 3.88
CA ARG A 66 13.00 -15.91 4.74
C ARG A 66 12.34 -14.60 5.17
N ALA A 67 13.12 -13.55 5.45
CA ALA A 67 12.58 -12.24 5.79
C ALA A 67 11.80 -11.63 4.63
N ALA A 68 12.27 -11.80 3.38
CA ALA A 68 11.55 -11.36 2.19
C ALA A 68 10.16 -12.03 2.09
N GLU A 69 10.08 -13.35 2.28
CA GLU A 69 8.81 -14.09 2.32
C GLU A 69 7.88 -13.57 3.43
N VAL A 70 8.41 -13.40 4.64
CA VAL A 70 7.64 -12.95 5.81
C VAL A 70 7.19 -11.49 5.67
N MET A 71 7.97 -10.64 4.99
CA MET A 71 7.59 -9.26 4.66
C MET A 71 6.36 -9.22 3.75
N GLU A 72 6.21 -10.15 2.80
CA GLU A 72 5.00 -10.25 1.96
C GLU A 72 3.78 -10.65 2.80
N ALA A 73 3.95 -11.51 3.80
CA ALA A 73 2.89 -11.85 4.75
C ALA A 73 2.54 -10.68 5.71
N ARG A 74 3.37 -9.62 5.77
CA ARG A 74 3.18 -8.40 6.58
C ARG A 74 2.91 -8.68 8.06
N ARG A 75 3.60 -9.68 8.63
CA ARG A 75 3.44 -10.08 10.03
C ARG A 75 4.76 -10.46 10.67
N THR A 76 4.96 -10.00 11.90
CA THR A 76 6.07 -10.45 12.75
C THR A 76 5.89 -11.93 13.09
N THR A 77 6.97 -12.70 13.00
CA THR A 77 6.94 -14.13 13.30
C THR A 77 8.28 -14.64 13.82
N ARG A 78 8.23 -15.77 14.53
CA ARG A 78 9.40 -16.58 14.88
C ARG A 78 9.58 -17.66 13.81
N VAL A 79 10.81 -17.90 13.39
CA VAL A 79 11.16 -18.99 12.46
C VAL A 79 12.33 -19.79 13.01
N THR A 80 12.37 -21.07 12.65
CA THR A 80 13.56 -21.92 12.84
C THR A 80 14.10 -22.25 11.45
N LEU A 81 15.37 -21.96 11.21
CA LEU A 81 16.05 -22.23 9.94
C LEU A 81 17.20 -23.21 10.17
N PRO A 82 17.31 -24.27 9.37
CA PRO A 82 18.54 -25.06 9.33
C PRO A 82 19.62 -24.23 8.63
N VAL A 83 20.74 -24.00 9.29
CA VAL A 83 21.93 -23.38 8.70
C VAL A 83 23.08 -24.34 8.95
N GLU A 84 23.58 -24.95 7.88
CA GLU A 84 24.55 -26.05 7.96
C GLU A 84 24.04 -27.18 8.89
N ASP A 85 24.76 -27.50 9.96
CA ASP A 85 24.43 -28.57 10.91
C ASP A 85 23.74 -28.08 12.20
N ARG A 86 23.23 -26.83 12.23
CA ARG A 86 22.57 -26.25 13.41
C ARG A 86 21.19 -25.67 13.11
N GLU A 87 20.33 -25.67 14.11
CA GLU A 87 19.05 -24.96 14.08
C GLU A 87 19.19 -23.55 14.64
N CYS A 88 18.92 -22.55 13.80
CA CYS A 88 18.91 -21.15 14.18
C CYS A 88 17.46 -20.68 14.40
N GLU A 89 17.17 -20.20 15.61
CA GLU A 89 15.88 -19.57 15.91
C GLU A 89 15.99 -18.06 15.70
N LEU A 90 15.11 -17.52 14.85
CA LEU A 90 15.10 -16.09 14.49
C LEU A 90 13.73 -15.47 14.81
N LEU A 91 13.74 -14.25 15.33
CA LEU A 91 12.58 -13.35 15.28
C LEU A 91 12.71 -12.47 14.05
N ILE A 92 11.70 -12.47 13.19
CA ILE A 92 11.58 -11.55 12.05
C ILE A 92 10.50 -10.55 12.41
N ASP A 93 10.92 -9.35 12.82
CA ASP A 93 10.04 -8.25 13.18
C ASP A 93 9.74 -7.36 11.97
N VAL A 94 8.51 -7.42 11.45
CA VAL A 94 8.12 -6.73 10.22
C VAL A 94 7.47 -5.40 10.56
N HIS A 95 8.06 -4.31 10.07
CA HIS A 95 7.46 -2.99 10.12
C HIS A 95 6.70 -2.72 8.82
N VAL A 96 5.38 -2.71 8.93
CA VAL A 96 4.47 -2.45 7.81
C VAL A 96 4.17 -0.95 7.74
N PRO A 97 4.22 -0.33 6.55
CA PRO A 97 3.79 1.05 6.38
C PRO A 97 2.33 1.27 6.79
N GLN A 98 1.98 2.50 7.15
CA GLN A 98 0.61 2.88 7.48
C GLN A 98 -0.34 2.59 6.30
N GLU A 99 -1.37 1.77 6.55
CA GLU A 99 -2.42 1.55 5.56
C GLU A 99 -3.25 2.82 5.38
N ARG A 100 -3.30 3.35 4.16
CA ARG A 100 -3.99 4.61 3.84
C ARG A 100 -4.97 4.47 2.69
N LEU A 101 -6.17 5.03 2.85
CA LEU A 101 -7.15 5.18 1.78
C LEU A 101 -7.20 6.63 1.34
N VAL A 102 -6.81 6.88 0.09
CA VAL A 102 -6.89 8.18 -0.56
C VAL A 102 -8.10 8.22 -1.48
N ILE A 103 -9.03 9.12 -1.20
CA ILE A 103 -10.31 9.26 -1.88
C ILE A 103 -10.31 10.56 -2.68
N VAL A 104 -10.25 10.43 -4.00
CA VAL A 104 -10.35 11.58 -4.92
C VAL A 104 -11.82 11.80 -5.29
N GLY A 105 -12.36 12.94 -4.88
CA GLY A 105 -13.77 13.30 -5.05
C GLY A 105 -14.56 13.17 -3.74
N ALA A 106 -14.90 14.31 -3.15
CA ALA A 106 -15.64 14.43 -1.90
C ALA A 106 -17.17 14.30 -2.11
N VAL A 107 -17.61 13.34 -2.94
CA VAL A 107 -19.03 13.08 -3.24
C VAL A 107 -19.74 12.32 -2.10
N HIS A 108 -21.04 12.06 -2.21
CA HIS A 108 -21.81 11.39 -1.15
C HIS A 108 -21.35 9.96 -0.83
N ILE A 109 -20.72 9.25 -1.77
CA ILE A 109 -20.15 7.91 -1.54
C ILE A 109 -18.93 7.98 -0.61
N ALA A 110 -18.16 9.06 -0.65
CA ALA A 110 -16.94 9.21 0.15
C ALA A 110 -17.23 9.21 1.67
N ILE A 111 -18.39 9.71 2.09
CA ILE A 111 -18.75 9.85 3.52
C ILE A 111 -18.83 8.47 4.22
N PRO A 112 -19.68 7.52 3.78
CA PRO A 112 -19.70 6.18 4.36
C PRO A 112 -18.39 5.43 4.12
N LEU A 113 -17.70 5.69 3.01
CA LEU A 113 -16.42 5.04 2.72
C LEU A 113 -15.33 5.41 3.74
N VAL A 114 -15.21 6.69 4.11
CA VAL A 114 -14.32 7.15 5.20
C VAL A 114 -14.67 6.44 6.50
N SER A 115 -15.97 6.31 6.81
CA SER A 115 -16.42 5.65 8.04
C SER A 115 -16.02 4.18 8.10
N PHE A 116 -16.21 3.42 7.01
CA PHE A 116 -15.79 2.03 6.94
C PHE A 116 -14.26 1.87 6.96
N ALA A 117 -13.54 2.74 6.27
CA ALA A 117 -12.08 2.71 6.25
C ALA A 117 -11.50 2.94 7.66
N ARG A 118 -12.05 3.90 8.40
CA ARG A 118 -11.67 4.17 9.79
C ARG A 118 -11.93 2.97 10.70
N GLU A 119 -13.09 2.33 10.59
CA GLU A 119 -13.42 1.13 11.38
C GLU A 119 -12.41 -0.01 11.15
N LEU A 120 -11.83 -0.07 9.94
CA LEU A 120 -10.80 -1.03 9.58
C LEU A 120 -9.36 -0.57 9.89
N GLY A 121 -9.21 0.60 10.53
CA GLY A 121 -7.92 1.16 10.94
C GLY A 121 -7.11 1.80 9.82
N LEU A 122 -7.73 2.12 8.66
CA LEU A 122 -7.05 2.84 7.58
C LEU A 122 -7.00 4.33 7.88
N TYR A 123 -5.86 4.95 7.57
CA TYR A 123 -5.72 6.40 7.53
C TYR A 123 -6.43 6.97 6.30
N THR A 124 -7.33 7.92 6.49
CA THR A 124 -8.23 8.42 5.45
C THR A 124 -7.84 9.81 4.98
N VAL A 125 -7.68 9.94 3.67
CA VAL A 125 -7.42 11.23 3.02
C VAL A 125 -8.49 11.47 1.97
N VAL A 126 -9.16 12.62 2.03
CA VAL A 126 -10.13 13.03 1.02
C VAL A 126 -9.57 14.24 0.27
N ILE A 127 -9.50 14.14 -1.05
CA ILE A 127 -9.00 15.20 -1.94
C ILE A 127 -10.14 15.65 -2.86
N ASP A 128 -10.46 16.94 -2.86
CA ASP A 128 -11.35 17.55 -3.86
C ASP A 128 -11.01 19.03 -4.06
N ALA A 129 -10.72 19.42 -5.30
CA ALA A 129 -10.42 20.81 -5.64
C ALA A 129 -11.63 21.75 -5.48
N ARG A 130 -12.85 21.21 -5.33
CA ARG A 130 -14.10 21.96 -5.24
C ARG A 130 -14.47 22.16 -3.75
N PRO A 131 -14.32 23.38 -3.21
CA PRO A 131 -14.44 23.61 -1.76
C PRO A 131 -15.82 23.27 -1.17
N ILE A 132 -16.87 23.31 -2.00
CA ILE A 132 -18.24 23.01 -1.56
C ILE A 132 -18.43 21.54 -1.17
N PHE A 133 -17.59 20.64 -1.70
CA PHE A 133 -17.70 19.22 -1.39
C PHE A 133 -16.84 18.83 -0.18
N ALA A 134 -15.61 19.32 -0.10
CA ALA A 134 -14.66 19.00 0.97
C ALA A 134 -14.83 19.92 2.18
N THR A 135 -15.89 19.69 2.98
CA THR A 135 -16.14 20.43 4.23
C THR A 135 -16.04 19.54 5.47
N GLN A 136 -15.60 20.13 6.59
CA GLN A 136 -15.47 19.42 7.87
C GLN A 136 -16.81 18.89 8.39
N ASP A 137 -17.92 19.60 8.18
CA ASP A 137 -19.25 19.14 8.59
C ASP A 137 -19.65 17.81 7.90
N ARG A 138 -19.18 17.58 6.67
CA ARG A 138 -19.45 16.34 5.92
C ARG A 138 -18.47 15.22 6.27
N PHE A 139 -17.27 15.58 6.73
CA PHE A 139 -16.14 14.67 6.92
C PHE A 139 -15.50 14.84 8.30
N GLY A 140 -16.30 14.95 9.36
CA GLY A 140 -15.80 15.26 10.72
C GLY A 140 -14.88 14.19 11.36
N HIS A 141 -14.65 13.07 10.68
CA HIS A 141 -13.80 11.97 11.11
C HIS A 141 -12.75 11.56 10.07
N VAL A 142 -12.58 12.35 9.00
CA VAL A 142 -11.47 12.14 8.07
C VAL A 142 -10.16 12.56 8.73
N ASP A 143 -9.08 11.84 8.49
CA ASP A 143 -7.77 12.21 9.03
C ASP A 143 -7.22 13.44 8.31
N GLU A 144 -7.35 13.48 6.98
CA GLU A 144 -6.96 14.63 6.16
C GLU A 144 -8.02 15.01 5.12
N LEU A 145 -8.28 16.32 5.01
CA LEU A 145 -9.18 16.90 4.03
C LEU A 145 -8.44 17.94 3.20
N ILE A 146 -8.10 17.59 1.97
CA ILE A 146 -7.24 18.38 1.09
C ILE A 146 -8.08 19.04 -0.01
N ARG A 147 -7.96 20.36 -0.11
CA ARG A 147 -8.70 21.21 -1.06
C ARG A 147 -7.79 21.71 -2.17
N SER A 148 -7.26 20.80 -2.96
CA SER A 148 -6.35 21.09 -4.07
C SER A 148 -6.61 20.16 -5.26
N TRP A 149 -5.87 20.35 -6.34
CA TRP A 149 -5.92 19.42 -7.47
C TRP A 149 -5.30 18.07 -7.07
N PRO A 150 -5.85 16.94 -7.58
CA PRO A 150 -5.38 15.61 -7.16
C PRO A 150 -3.92 15.33 -7.50
N ASP A 151 -3.45 15.78 -8.66
CA ASP A 151 -2.05 15.66 -9.06
C ASP A 151 -1.11 16.41 -8.11
N GLU A 152 -1.46 17.65 -7.72
CA GLU A 152 -0.70 18.41 -6.73
C GLU A 152 -0.65 17.69 -5.37
N ALA A 153 -1.81 17.30 -4.85
CA ALA A 153 -1.90 16.60 -3.55
C ALA A 153 -1.16 15.27 -3.54
N LEU A 154 -1.34 14.46 -4.59
CA LEU A 154 -0.74 13.13 -4.67
C LEU A 154 0.76 13.21 -4.93
N GLN A 155 1.29 14.27 -5.56
CA GLN A 155 2.74 14.44 -5.74
C GLN A 155 3.49 14.54 -4.40
N GLU A 156 2.89 15.20 -3.41
CA GLU A 156 3.46 15.36 -2.07
C GLU A 156 3.33 14.09 -1.20
N MET A 157 2.45 13.16 -1.59
CA MET A 157 2.21 11.93 -0.86
C MET A 157 3.18 10.81 -1.24
N LYS A 158 3.68 10.12 -0.21
CA LYS A 158 4.44 8.88 -0.37
C LYS A 158 3.50 7.69 -0.53
N LEU A 159 2.96 7.52 -1.74
CA LEU A 159 2.13 6.36 -2.03
C LEU A 159 2.99 5.11 -2.21
N ASN A 160 2.63 4.05 -1.49
CA ASN A 160 3.33 2.76 -1.42
C ASN A 160 2.33 1.60 -1.53
N GLU A 161 2.80 0.38 -1.32
CA GLU A 161 2.02 -0.87 -1.40
C GLU A 161 0.95 -0.99 -0.31
N SER A 162 0.95 -0.12 0.70
CA SER A 162 -0.08 0.00 1.73
C SER A 162 -1.05 1.17 1.46
N SER A 163 -0.90 1.84 0.32
CA SER A 163 -1.82 2.87 -0.14
C SER A 163 -2.91 2.28 -1.05
N TYR A 164 -4.14 2.73 -0.84
CA TYR A 164 -5.31 2.41 -1.67
C TYR A 164 -5.85 3.73 -2.22
N VAL A 165 -5.90 3.87 -3.54
CA VAL A 165 -6.37 5.11 -4.20
C VAL A 165 -7.69 4.84 -4.89
N VAL A 166 -8.70 5.64 -4.61
CA VAL A 166 -10.02 5.54 -5.25
C VAL A 166 -10.46 6.86 -5.85
N THR A 167 -10.97 6.83 -7.07
CA THR A 167 -11.58 8.00 -7.71
C THR A 167 -13.10 7.85 -7.72
N LEU A 168 -13.79 8.74 -7.00
CA LEU A 168 -15.24 8.73 -6.82
C LEU A 168 -15.93 9.87 -7.58
N THR A 169 -15.25 10.43 -8.57
CA THR A 169 -15.72 11.56 -9.37
C THR A 169 -15.91 11.15 -10.83
N HIS A 170 -16.87 11.79 -11.49
CA HIS A 170 -17.05 11.70 -12.94
C HIS A 170 -16.39 12.87 -13.69
N ASP A 171 -15.72 13.77 -12.96
CA ASP A 171 -14.96 14.85 -13.55
C ASP A 171 -13.59 14.33 -14.00
N GLU A 172 -13.39 14.23 -15.32
CA GLU A 172 -12.14 13.77 -15.94
C GLU A 172 -10.94 14.64 -15.53
N LYS A 173 -11.15 15.91 -15.16
CA LYS A 173 -10.08 16.80 -14.69
C LYS A 173 -9.55 16.43 -13.31
N LEU A 174 -10.32 15.65 -12.54
CA LEU A 174 -9.92 15.14 -11.24
C LEU A 174 -9.51 13.66 -11.33
N ASP A 175 -10.30 12.86 -12.09
CA ASP A 175 -10.12 11.42 -12.23
C ASP A 175 -8.80 11.06 -12.94
N THR A 176 -8.57 11.61 -14.14
CA THR A 176 -7.42 11.23 -14.98
C THR A 176 -6.07 11.58 -14.33
N PRO A 177 -5.82 12.80 -13.80
CA PRO A 177 -4.54 13.13 -13.17
C PRO A 177 -4.28 12.28 -11.92
N ALA A 178 -5.31 11.98 -11.14
CA ALA A 178 -5.19 11.11 -9.98
C ALA A 178 -4.76 9.69 -10.35
N LEU A 179 -5.37 9.13 -11.41
CA LEU A 179 -5.05 7.79 -11.88
C LEU A 179 -3.64 7.70 -12.45
N ILE A 180 -3.21 8.67 -13.26
CA ILE A 180 -1.83 8.72 -13.76
C ILE A 180 -0.84 8.69 -12.59
N CYS A 181 -1.08 9.52 -11.58
CA CYS A 181 -0.23 9.63 -10.40
C CYS A 181 -0.20 8.33 -9.57
N ALA A 182 -1.34 7.65 -9.43
CA ALA A 182 -1.42 6.38 -8.72
C ALA A 182 -0.77 5.21 -9.49
N LEU A 183 -0.92 5.20 -10.83
CA LEU A 183 -0.41 4.14 -11.71
C LEU A 183 1.11 4.14 -11.86
N ASP A 184 1.76 5.29 -11.68
CA ASP A 184 3.22 5.42 -11.66
C ASP A 184 3.86 4.89 -10.34
N ARG A 185 3.03 4.49 -9.37
CA ARG A 185 3.44 4.14 -8.02
C ARG A 185 2.98 2.73 -7.64
N PRO A 186 3.64 2.10 -6.65
CA PRO A 186 3.33 0.73 -6.27
C PRO A 186 2.10 0.64 -5.35
N VAL A 187 1.08 1.49 -5.60
CA VAL A 187 -0.19 1.50 -4.86
C VAL A 187 -0.80 0.11 -4.85
N GLY A 188 -1.23 -0.34 -3.66
CA GLY A 188 -1.78 -1.69 -3.45
C GLY A 188 -3.16 -1.91 -4.07
N TYR A 189 -3.90 -0.84 -4.35
CA TYR A 189 -5.20 -0.88 -5.04
C TYR A 189 -5.50 0.45 -5.72
N ILE A 190 -6.01 0.39 -6.95
CA ILE A 190 -6.48 1.56 -7.69
C ILE A 190 -7.90 1.27 -8.15
N GLY A 191 -8.87 1.99 -7.60
CA GLY A 191 -10.28 1.83 -7.92
C GLY A 191 -10.85 3.07 -8.60
N ALA A 192 -11.69 2.89 -9.62
CA ALA A 192 -12.28 4.02 -10.31
C ALA A 192 -13.79 3.85 -10.53
N LEU A 193 -14.57 4.79 -9.97
CA LEU A 193 -16.02 4.80 -10.09
C LEU A 193 -16.45 4.98 -11.54
N GLY A 194 -17.49 4.25 -11.95
CA GLY A 194 -18.14 4.43 -13.23
C GLY A 194 -18.55 3.12 -13.90
N SER A 195 -19.49 3.22 -14.82
CA SER A 195 -19.93 2.08 -15.63
C SER A 195 -18.81 1.54 -16.52
N LYS A 196 -18.98 0.33 -17.08
CA LYS A 196 -18.06 -0.21 -18.11
C LYS A 196 -17.85 0.77 -19.28
N ARG A 197 -18.89 1.50 -19.67
CA ARG A 197 -18.82 2.54 -20.70
C ARG A 197 -17.98 3.74 -20.27
N THR A 198 -18.11 4.18 -19.02
CA THR A 198 -17.28 5.25 -18.45
C THR A 198 -15.83 4.83 -18.38
N HIS A 199 -15.58 3.59 -17.95
CA HIS A 199 -14.23 3.04 -17.89
C HIS A 199 -13.58 2.94 -19.28
N ALA A 200 -14.31 2.53 -20.32
CA ALA A 200 -13.76 2.49 -21.68
C ALA A 200 -13.25 3.86 -22.16
N LYS A 201 -13.97 4.94 -21.84
CA LYS A 201 -13.52 6.31 -22.14
C LYS A 201 -12.27 6.70 -21.35
N ARG A 202 -12.23 6.34 -20.06
CA ARG A 202 -11.06 6.53 -19.19
C ARG A 202 -9.83 5.82 -19.75
N VAL A 203 -9.97 4.58 -20.22
CA VAL A 203 -8.87 3.82 -20.84
C VAL A 203 -8.32 4.57 -22.06
N THR A 204 -9.19 5.10 -22.92
CA THR A 204 -8.75 5.93 -24.06
C THR A 204 -7.95 7.15 -23.60
N ALA A 205 -8.48 7.91 -22.64
CA ALA A 205 -7.81 9.11 -22.13
C ALA A 205 -6.46 8.81 -21.46
N LEU A 206 -6.35 7.69 -20.72
CA LEU A 206 -5.09 7.26 -20.10
C LEU A 206 -4.04 6.84 -21.14
N ARG A 207 -4.46 6.14 -22.19
CA ARG A 207 -3.56 5.78 -23.29
C ARG A 207 -3.05 7.00 -24.04
N GLU A 208 -3.93 7.98 -24.30
CA GLU A 208 -3.55 9.27 -24.88
C GLU A 208 -2.56 10.04 -24.00
N ALA A 209 -2.63 9.85 -22.67
CA ALA A 209 -1.68 10.39 -21.70
C ALA A 209 -0.39 9.55 -21.54
N GLY A 210 -0.21 8.48 -22.33
CA GLY A 210 1.02 7.67 -22.34
C GLY A 210 1.08 6.57 -21.28
N VAL A 211 -0.04 6.26 -20.61
CA VAL A 211 -0.10 5.16 -19.63
C VAL A 211 -0.18 3.82 -20.36
N SER A 212 0.62 2.84 -19.95
CA SER A 212 0.68 1.53 -20.60
C SER A 212 -0.55 0.67 -20.29
N ASP A 213 -0.84 -0.31 -21.14
CA ASP A 213 -1.94 -1.25 -20.92
C ASP A 213 -1.74 -2.10 -19.66
N GLU A 214 -0.49 -2.45 -19.34
CA GLU A 214 -0.12 -3.15 -18.11
C GLU A 214 -0.45 -2.30 -16.88
N GLN A 215 -0.13 -1.01 -16.90
CA GLN A 215 -0.51 -0.08 -15.83
C GLN A 215 -2.04 0.02 -15.74
N ILE A 216 -2.72 0.29 -16.85
CA ILE A 216 -4.19 0.45 -16.90
C ILE A 216 -4.90 -0.80 -16.35
N SER A 217 -4.36 -2.01 -16.58
CA SER A 217 -4.94 -3.27 -16.09
C SER A 217 -5.02 -3.36 -14.56
N ARG A 218 -4.29 -2.50 -13.82
CA ARG A 218 -4.35 -2.40 -12.35
C ARG A 218 -5.59 -1.67 -11.85
N ILE A 219 -6.36 -1.01 -12.72
CA ILE A 219 -7.55 -0.27 -12.32
C ILE A 219 -8.74 -1.22 -12.13
N HIS A 220 -9.33 -1.20 -10.95
CA HIS A 220 -10.62 -1.83 -10.66
C HIS A 220 -11.76 -0.90 -11.09
N ALA A 221 -12.37 -1.21 -12.24
CA ALA A 221 -13.46 -0.43 -12.82
C ALA A 221 -14.48 -1.32 -13.59
N PRO A 222 -15.77 -1.35 -13.20
CA PRO A 222 -16.37 -0.61 -12.08
C PRO A 222 -15.76 -0.98 -10.73
N ILE A 223 -15.54 0.03 -9.88
CA ILE A 223 -14.97 -0.14 -8.55
C ILE A 223 -15.92 -0.91 -7.62
N GLY A 224 -15.36 -1.76 -6.77
CA GLY A 224 -16.07 -2.50 -5.75
C GLY A 224 -16.62 -3.84 -6.23
N LEU A 225 -16.90 -4.74 -5.28
CA LEU A 225 -17.52 -6.03 -5.57
C LEU A 225 -18.96 -5.83 -6.08
N ASP A 226 -19.43 -6.71 -6.97
CA ASP A 226 -20.81 -6.69 -7.44
C ASP A 226 -21.77 -7.22 -6.34
N LEU A 227 -22.22 -6.30 -5.49
CA LEU A 227 -23.20 -6.57 -4.41
C LEU A 227 -24.64 -6.20 -4.82
N GLY A 228 -24.86 -5.71 -6.06
CA GLY A 228 -26.17 -5.28 -6.57
C GLY A 228 -26.74 -3.97 -5.99
N GLY A 229 -26.12 -3.41 -4.95
CA GLY A 229 -26.54 -2.17 -4.28
C GLY A 229 -26.28 -0.91 -5.10
N ARG A 230 -27.05 0.15 -4.82
CA ARG A 230 -26.99 1.43 -5.56
C ARG A 230 -26.95 2.66 -4.66
N SER A 231 -27.25 2.51 -3.37
CA SER A 231 -27.13 3.60 -2.43
C SER A 231 -25.65 3.94 -2.16
N PRO A 232 -25.32 5.18 -1.75
CA PRO A 232 -23.94 5.54 -1.41
C PRO A 232 -23.29 4.63 -0.37
N GLY A 233 -24.06 4.16 0.62
CA GLY A 233 -23.58 3.23 1.64
C GLY A 233 -23.25 1.85 1.09
N GLU A 234 -24.12 1.29 0.23
CA GLU A 234 -23.86 -0.01 -0.41
C GLU A 234 -22.68 0.05 -1.37
N ILE A 235 -22.54 1.13 -2.14
CA ILE A 235 -21.38 1.32 -3.02
C ILE A 235 -20.10 1.44 -2.20
N ALA A 236 -20.11 2.22 -1.11
CA ALA A 236 -18.97 2.31 -0.22
C ALA A 236 -18.60 0.96 0.41
N LEU A 237 -19.60 0.15 0.81
CA LEU A 237 -19.38 -1.21 1.31
C LEU A 237 -18.76 -2.10 0.23
N ALA A 238 -19.25 -2.05 -1.01
CA ALA A 238 -18.71 -2.80 -2.14
C ALA A 238 -17.24 -2.44 -2.40
N ILE A 239 -16.90 -1.15 -2.39
CA ILE A 239 -15.52 -0.66 -2.54
C ILE A 239 -14.65 -1.18 -1.40
N MET A 240 -15.11 -1.05 -0.15
CA MET A 240 -14.33 -1.48 1.00
C MET A 240 -14.13 -2.99 1.04
N ALA A 241 -15.14 -3.76 0.65
CA ALA A 241 -15.04 -5.21 0.53
C ALA A 241 -14.01 -5.63 -0.53
N GLU A 242 -13.94 -4.93 -1.68
CA GLU A 242 -12.92 -5.20 -2.69
C GLU A 242 -11.51 -4.84 -2.20
N ILE A 243 -11.35 -3.70 -1.52
CA ILE A 243 -10.07 -3.31 -0.89
C ILE A 243 -9.62 -4.39 0.11
N VAL A 244 -10.52 -4.87 0.98
CA VAL A 244 -10.20 -5.94 1.94
C VAL A 244 -9.82 -7.24 1.22
N GLN A 245 -10.52 -7.59 0.14
CA GLN A 245 -10.20 -8.78 -0.66
C GLN A 245 -8.79 -8.68 -1.25
N VAL A 246 -8.44 -7.56 -1.88
CA VAL A 246 -7.10 -7.34 -2.45
C VAL A 246 -6.03 -7.33 -1.36
N ARG A 247 -6.26 -6.60 -0.27
CA ARG A 247 -5.37 -6.52 0.90
C ARG A 247 -5.04 -7.90 1.46
N ASN A 248 -6.02 -8.79 1.55
CA ASN A 248 -5.82 -10.11 2.14
C ASN A 248 -5.24 -11.13 1.14
N ARG A 249 -5.52 -11.01 -0.16
CA ARG A 249 -4.86 -11.85 -1.19
C ARG A 249 -3.36 -11.64 -1.24
N VAL A 250 -2.89 -10.40 -1.04
CA VAL A 250 -1.45 -10.11 -0.92
C VAL A 250 -0.84 -10.88 0.26
N LYS A 251 -1.54 -10.94 1.40
CA LYS A 251 -1.08 -11.68 2.59
C LYS A 251 -1.07 -13.20 2.38
N GLU A 252 -1.96 -13.73 1.54
CA GLU A 252 -2.01 -15.16 1.20
C GLU A 252 -0.94 -15.56 0.19
N ALA A 253 -0.58 -14.70 -0.76
CA ALA A 253 0.51 -14.96 -1.70
C ALA A 253 1.89 -15.09 -1.02
N GLY A 254 2.03 -14.59 0.21
CA GLY A 254 3.22 -14.75 1.06
C GLY A 254 3.16 -15.91 2.06
N ARG A 255 2.14 -16.79 2.00
CA ARG A 255 2.07 -18.04 2.80
C ARG A 255 2.57 -19.23 2.00
#